data_AF-A0A937YU56-F1
#
_entry.id   AF-A0A937YU56-F1
#
_cell.length_a   1.000
_cell.length_b   1.000
_cell.length_c   1.000
_cell.angle_alpha   90.00
_cell.angle_beta   90.00
_cell.angle_gamma   90.00
#
_symmetry.space_group_name_H-M   'P 1'
#
loop_
_entity.id
_entity.type
_entity.pdbx_description
1 polymer ?
#
loop_
_entity_poly.entity_id
_entity_poly.type
_entity_poly.pdbx_seq_one_letter_code
_entity_poly.pdbx_strand_id
1 'polypeptide(L)'
;EKLERVGAAERFIRGLGVRQVRVRHHGNIARIEVCAQDVARLAADDLRARVAEELRGLGFTYVTLDLQGFRSGSMNEALPASTQADEGPDE
;
A
#
# COMPACT_ATOMS: atom_id res chain seq x y z
N GLU A 1 17.10 3.69 8.32
CA GLU A 1 16.37 2.44 8.61
C GLU A 1 14.97 2.33 8.00
N LYS A 2 13.91 3.00 8.52
CA LYS A 2 12.54 2.79 8.03
C LYS A 2 12.35 3.10 6.53
N LEU A 3 12.92 4.20 6.05
CA LEU A 3 12.88 4.61 4.64
C LEU A 3 13.68 3.66 3.73
N GLU A 4 14.83 3.18 4.20
CA GLU A 4 15.69 2.26 3.44
C GLU A 4 15.00 0.90 3.26
N ARG A 5 14.37 0.39 4.33
CA ARG A 5 13.57 -0.82 4.33
C ARG A 5 12.40 -0.73 3.35
N VAL A 6 11.63 0.36 3.41
CA VAL A 6 10.51 0.60 2.49
C VAL A 6 11.02 0.65 1.04
N GLY A 7 12.11 1.38 0.79
CA GLY A 7 12.72 1.45 -0.54
C GLY A 7 13.22 0.10 -1.05
N ALA A 8 13.80 -0.73 -0.18
CA ALA A 8 14.23 -2.09 -0.53
C ALA A 8 13.04 -2.98 -0.91
N ALA A 9 11.98 -2.97 -0.09
CA ALA A 9 10.75 -3.72 -0.36
C ALA A 9 10.12 -3.31 -1.70
N GLU A 10 10.00 -2.01 -1.99
CA GLU A 10 9.46 -1.56 -3.26
C GLU A 10 10.35 -1.93 -4.45
N ARG A 11 11.68 -1.84 -4.32
CA ARG A 11 12.61 -2.26 -5.39
C ARG A 11 12.47 -3.74 -5.70
N PHE A 12 12.37 -4.59 -4.67
CA PHE A 12 12.15 -6.02 -4.84
C PHE A 12 10.85 -6.30 -5.60
N ILE A 13 9.73 -5.71 -5.16
CA ILE A 13 8.42 -5.93 -5.79
C ILE A 13 8.41 -5.41 -7.24
N ARG A 14 9.07 -4.27 -7.51
CA ARG A 14 9.29 -3.78 -8.88
C ARG A 14 10.06 -4.78 -9.75
N GLY A 15 11.07 -5.43 -9.19
CA GLY A 15 11.84 -6.49 -9.85
C GLY A 15 11.02 -7.73 -10.24
N LEU A 16 9.86 -7.95 -9.60
CA LEU A 16 8.91 -9.02 -9.94
C LEU A 16 7.99 -8.64 -11.12
N GLY A 17 8.17 -7.46 -11.70
CA GLY A 17 7.42 -6.96 -12.85
C GLY A 17 6.12 -6.21 -12.48
N VAL A 18 5.99 -5.76 -11.23
CA VAL A 18 4.92 -4.85 -10.79
C VAL A 18 5.40 -3.41 -10.94
N ARG A 19 4.83 -2.67 -11.89
CA ARG A 19 5.37 -1.35 -12.26
C ARG A 19 5.11 -0.28 -11.22
N GLN A 20 3.91 -0.28 -10.63
CA GLN A 20 3.49 0.72 -9.65
C GLN A 20 3.21 0.02 -8.32
N VAL A 21 4.06 0.32 -7.34
CA VAL A 21 3.97 -0.21 -5.99
C VAL A 21 4.34 0.89 -4.99
N ARG A 22 3.62 0.90 -3.88
CA ARG A 22 3.97 1.66 -2.68
C ARG A 22 3.94 0.73 -1.49
N VAL A 23 4.97 0.78 -0.65
CA VAL A 23 4.97 0.07 0.62
C VAL A 23 4.74 1.07 1.74
N ARG A 24 3.61 0.96 2.42
CA ARG A 24 3.32 1.76 3.62
C ARG A 24 3.74 1.01 4.87
N HIS A 25 4.40 1.72 5.76
CA HIS A 25 4.92 1.18 7.00
C HIS A 25 4.02 1.59 8.17
N HIS A 26 3.38 0.62 8.82
CA HIS A 26 2.54 0.81 10.01
C HIS A 26 3.08 -0.04 11.16
N GLY A 27 3.91 0.53 12.03
CA GLY A 27 4.57 -0.24 13.10
C GLY A 27 5.42 -1.39 12.53
N ASN A 28 4.99 -2.63 12.73
CA ASN A 28 5.67 -3.82 12.21
C ASN A 28 4.99 -4.39 10.94
N ILE A 29 4.06 -3.66 10.35
CA ILE A 29 3.28 -4.08 9.18
C ILE A 29 3.80 -3.34 7.94
N ALA A 30 4.08 -4.10 6.88
CA ALA A 30 4.20 -3.60 5.52
C ALA A 30 2.86 -3.77 4.80
N ARG A 31 2.19 -2.66 4.48
CA ARG A 31 1.02 -2.67 3.61
C ARG A 31 1.44 -2.31 2.19
N ILE A 32 1.26 -3.24 1.28
CA ILE A 32 1.62 -3.11 -0.13
C ILE A 32 0.40 -2.58 -0.90
N GLU A 33 0.58 -1.49 -1.62
CA GLU A 33 -0.42 -0.90 -2.52
C GLU A 33 0.10 -1.04 -3.96
N VAL A 34 -0.65 -1.72 -4.83
CA VAL A 34 -0.33 -1.93 -6.27
C VAL A 34 -1.55 -1.61 -7.12
N CYS A 35 -1.38 -1.37 -8.43
CA CYS A 35 -2.52 -1.20 -9.34
C CYS A 35 -3.52 -2.37 -9.20
N ALA A 36 -4.82 -2.10 -9.38
CA ALA A 36 -5.87 -3.11 -9.25
C ALA A 36 -5.60 -4.38 -10.10
N GLN A 37 -5.09 -4.19 -11.32
CA GLN A 37 -4.70 -5.28 -12.23
C GLN A 37 -3.55 -6.18 -11.70
N ASP A 38 -2.71 -5.66 -10.81
CA ASP A 38 -1.55 -6.36 -10.25
C ASP A 38 -1.88 -7.04 -8.90
N VAL A 39 -3.03 -6.77 -8.29
CA VAL A 39 -3.45 -7.36 -7.00
C VAL A 39 -3.52 -8.88 -7.09
N ALA A 40 -4.26 -9.41 -8.07
CA ALA A 40 -4.42 -10.86 -8.24
C ALA A 40 -3.08 -11.55 -8.55
N ARG A 41 -2.22 -10.90 -9.33
CA ARG A 41 -0.88 -11.38 -9.67
C ARG A 41 0.00 -11.48 -8.43
N LEU A 42 0.03 -10.43 -7.60
CA LEU A 42 0.85 -10.43 -6.38
C LEU A 42 0.32 -11.41 -5.33
N ALA A 43 -0.99 -11.67 -5.33
CA ALA A 43 -1.65 -12.64 -4.47
C ALA A 43 -1.50 -14.10 -4.95
N ALA A 44 -0.95 -14.36 -6.14
CA ALA A 44 -0.70 -15.72 -6.62
C ALA A 44 0.35 -16.44 -5.75
N ASP A 45 0.23 -17.76 -5.58
CA ASP A 45 0.97 -18.55 -4.60
C ASP A 45 2.50 -18.36 -4.65
N ASP A 46 3.08 -18.37 -5.86
CA ASP A 46 4.53 -18.22 -6.01
C ASP A 46 5.03 -16.82 -5.65
N LEU A 47 4.30 -15.78 -6.03
CA LEU A 47 4.71 -14.39 -5.79
C LEU A 47 4.43 -13.97 -4.35
N ARG A 48 3.27 -14.34 -3.78
CA ARG A 48 2.91 -13.98 -2.41
C ARG A 48 3.90 -14.55 -1.40
N ALA A 49 4.38 -15.78 -1.61
CA ALA A 49 5.33 -16.42 -0.72
C ALA A 49 6.69 -15.70 -0.75
N ARG A 50 7.21 -15.44 -1.96
CA ARG A 50 8.48 -14.72 -2.17
C ARG A 50 8.46 -13.31 -1.58
N VAL A 51 7.37 -12.58 -1.79
CA VAL A 51 7.19 -11.23 -1.23
C VAL A 51 7.11 -11.27 0.29
N ALA A 52 6.35 -12.20 0.86
CA ALA A 52 6.26 -12.33 2.31
C ALA A 52 7.61 -12.70 2.94
N GLU A 53 8.38 -13.59 2.33
CA GLU A 53 9.71 -13.98 2.79
C GLU A 53 10.69 -12.80 2.76
N GLU A 54 10.83 -12.14 1.60
CA GLU A 54 11.75 -11.01 1.45
C GLU A 54 11.44 -9.89 2.45
N LEU A 55 10.17 -9.48 2.54
CA LEU A 55 9.79 -8.37 3.42
C LEU A 55 9.93 -8.73 4.91
N ARG A 56 9.76 -10.01 5.28
CA ARG A 56 10.09 -10.47 6.64
C ARG A 56 11.59 -10.40 6.91
N GLY A 57 12.44 -10.76 5.94
CA GLY A 57 13.89 -10.58 6.01
C GLY A 57 14.31 -9.12 6.19
N LEU A 58 13.53 -8.19 5.65
CA LEU A 58 13.71 -6.75 5.87
C LEU A 58 13.20 -6.28 7.26
N GLY A 59 12.60 -7.15 8.06
CA GLY A 59 12.19 -6.85 9.44
C GLY A 59 10.73 -6.43 9.62
N PHE A 60 9.84 -6.76 8.67
CA PHE A 60 8.40 -6.66 8.88
C PHE A 60 7.87 -7.96 9.52
N THR A 61 6.98 -7.85 10.50
CA THR A 61 6.32 -9.03 11.10
C THR A 61 5.15 -9.48 10.24
N TYR A 62 4.38 -8.52 9.71
CA TYR A 62 3.22 -8.77 8.88
C TYR A 62 3.37 -8.07 7.54
N VAL A 63 3.01 -8.77 6.48
CA VAL A 63 3.00 -8.27 5.10
C VAL A 63 1.58 -8.40 4.59
N THR A 64 0.98 -7.28 4.21
CA THR A 64 -0.41 -7.21 3.76
C THR A 64 -0.48 -6.61 2.36
N LEU A 65 -1.50 -7.00 1.60
CA LEU A 65 -1.83 -6.44 0.31
C LEU A 65 -3.11 -5.63 0.45
N ASP A 66 -3.09 -4.37 0.05
CA ASP A 66 -4.28 -3.54 0.03
C ASP A 66 -5.19 -3.98 -1.12
N LEU A 67 -6.36 -4.53 -0.78
CA LEU A 67 -7.33 -5.02 -1.75
C LEU A 67 -7.95 -3.88 -2.59
N GLN A 68 -7.88 -2.65 -2.11
CA GLN A 68 -8.34 -1.49 -2.85
C GLN A 68 -7.31 -1.02 -3.89
N GLY A 69 -6.07 -1.50 -3.77
CA GLY A 69 -4.97 -1.18 -4.68
C GLY A 69 -4.47 0.27 -4.56
N PHE A 70 -3.64 0.64 -5.52
CA PHE A 70 -3.04 1.96 -5.64
C PHE A 70 -4.06 2.92 -6.29
N ARG A 71 -4.55 3.91 -5.53
CA ARG A 71 -5.39 4.99 -6.04
C ARG A 71 -4.59 6.29 -6.18
N SER A 72 -4.61 6.87 -7.38
CA SER A 72 -4.16 8.25 -7.60
C SER A 72 -5.07 9.19 -6.79
N GLY A 73 -4.56 9.84 -5.74
CA GLY A 73 -5.33 10.73 -4.88
C GLY A 73 -5.59 10.25 -3.43
N SER A 74 -5.06 9.09 -3.02
CA SER A 74 -5.22 8.51 -1.66
C SER A 74 -4.55 9.32 -0.51
N MET A 75 -4.25 10.61 -0.71
CA MET A 75 -3.84 11.51 0.36
C MET A 75 -5.05 12.05 1.16
N ASN A 76 -6.30 11.85 0.70
CA ASN A 76 -7.50 12.47 1.29
C ASN A 76 -8.61 11.54 1.81
N GLU A 77 -8.50 10.20 1.71
CA GLU A 77 -9.63 9.32 2.07
C GLU A 77 -9.81 9.06 3.57
N ALA A 78 -8.82 9.40 4.40
CA ALA A 78 -8.93 9.27 5.85
C ALA A 78 -9.54 10.51 6.52
N LEU A 79 -9.95 11.54 5.75
CA LEU A 79 -10.68 12.66 6.29
C LEU A 79 -12.17 12.28 6.33
N PRO A 80 -12.82 12.20 7.51
CA PRO A 80 -14.27 12.10 7.56
C PRO A 80 -14.84 13.31 6.83
N ALA A 81 -15.84 13.10 5.98
CA ALA A 81 -16.53 14.18 5.28
C ALA A 81 -17.02 15.18 6.32
N SER A 82 -16.33 16.30 6.46
CA SER A 82 -16.82 17.41 7.27
C SER A 82 -18.06 17.93 6.56
N THR A 83 -19.22 17.66 7.16
CA THR A 83 -20.50 18.26 6.84
C THR A 83 -20.32 19.77 6.73
N GLN A 84 -20.22 20.29 5.50
CA GLN A 84 -20.61 21.67 5.24
C GLN A 84 -22.14 21.65 5.18
N ALA A 85 -22.75 21.91 6.36
CA ALA A 85 -24.09 22.44 6.39
C ALA A 85 -23.97 23.85 5.85
N ASP A 86 -24.48 24.01 4.63
CA ASP A 86 -24.75 25.25 3.93
C ASP A 86 -25.45 26.24 4.88
N GLU A 87 -24.71 27.24 5.35
CA GLU A 87 -25.29 28.48 5.88
C GLU A 87 -25.95 29.19 4.69
N GLY A 88 -27.23 28.86 4.45
CA GLY A 88 -28.08 29.64 3.56
C GLY A 88 -28.19 31.07 4.10
N PRO A 89 -28.15 32.10 3.23
CA PRO A 89 -28.16 33.49 3.68
C PRO A 89 -29.52 33.84 4.29
N ASP A 90 -29.48 34.53 5.43
CA ASP A 90 -30.63 35.21 6.02
C ASP A 90 -31.23 36.20 4.99
N GLU A 91 -32.49 36.02 4.63
CA GLU A 91 -33.39 37.08 4.14
C GLU A 91 -34.26 37.60 5.28
#